data_AF-A0A7L7KWM1-F1
#
_entry.id   AF-A0A7L7KWM1-F1
#
_cell.length_a   1.000
_cell.length_b   1.000
_cell.length_c   1.000
_cell.angle_alpha   90.00
_cell.angle_beta   90.00
_cell.angle_gamma   90.00
#
_symmetry.space_group_name_H-M   'P 1'
#
loop_
_entity.id
_entity.type
_entity.pdbx_description
1 polymer ?
#
loop_
_entity_poly.entity_id
_entity_poly.type
_entity_poly.pdbx_seq_one_letter_code
_entity_poly.pdbx_strand_id
1 'polypeptide(L)'
;MKIGLQLQQQRIRHNMSQNDLAEKLHISRQSISKWENGGSLPSFNNVVAISDLFDISLDELIRGDEELMDKLKNDGKIRLNYVETIIFGGIGLGIVLLILLSLFKMPSDIVKAWILVIAFAGKLGVLMNLEWRYVNRSLTKKAVFWGVIVMAMTVTDSLLSMWIGFTAGL
;
A
#
# COMPACT_ATOMS: atom_id res chain seq x y z
N MET A 1 -23.92 -19.73 9.71
CA MET A 1 -22.45 -19.62 9.81
C MET A 1 -21.97 -20.63 10.83
N LYS A 2 -21.00 -21.48 10.48
CA LYS A 2 -20.63 -22.66 11.28
C LYS A 2 -19.50 -22.35 12.24
N ILE A 3 -18.57 -21.45 11.90
CA ILE A 3 -17.49 -21.08 12.82
C ILE A 3 -17.99 -20.41 14.10
N GLY A 4 -19.01 -19.55 14.02
CA GLY A 4 -19.58 -18.87 15.19
C GLY A 4 -20.15 -19.85 16.21
N LEU A 5 -20.80 -20.90 15.73
CA LEU A 5 -21.31 -21.99 16.56
C LEU A 5 -20.18 -22.82 17.18
N GLN A 6 -19.14 -23.14 16.40
CA GLN A 6 -17.96 -23.85 16.90
C GLN A 6 -17.24 -23.05 17.99
N LEU A 7 -17.04 -21.75 17.77
CA LEU A 7 -16.46 -20.83 18.74
C LEU A 7 -17.27 -20.80 20.04
N GLN A 8 -18.59 -20.67 19.94
CA GLN A 8 -19.47 -20.68 21.09
C GLN A 8 -19.40 -22.01 21.86
N GLN A 9 -19.36 -23.14 21.15
CA GLN A 9 -19.23 -24.47 21.76
C GLN A 9 -17.91 -24.64 22.49
N GLN A 10 -16.78 -24.19 21.92
CA GLN A 10 -15.49 -24.23 22.61
C GLN A 10 -15.48 -23.31 23.83
N ARG A 11 -16.01 -22.08 23.69
CA ARG A 11 -16.12 -21.14 24.80
C ARG A 11 -16.89 -21.74 25.99
N ILE A 12 -18.03 -22.38 25.72
CA ILE A 12 -18.86 -23.02 26.75
C ILE A 12 -18.14 -24.22 27.37
N ARG A 13 -17.48 -25.06 26.56
CA ARG A 13 -16.68 -26.20 27.05
C ARG A 13 -15.57 -25.78 28.02
N HIS A 14 -15.00 -24.59 27.81
CA HIS A 14 -13.99 -24.02 28.68
C HIS A 14 -14.55 -23.10 29.78
N ASN A 15 -15.87 -23.10 30.02
CA ASN A 15 -16.56 -22.29 31.04
C ASN A 15 -16.26 -20.78 30.94
N MET A 16 -16.08 -20.27 29.72
CA MET A 16 -15.76 -18.85 29.50
C MET A 16 -17.02 -18.04 29.17
N SER A 17 -17.11 -16.83 29.69
CA SER A 17 -18.05 -15.81 29.21
C SER A 17 -17.56 -15.20 27.89
N GLN A 18 -18.44 -14.51 27.15
CA GLN A 18 -18.01 -13.75 25.95
C GLN A 18 -16.98 -12.67 26.30
N ASN A 19 -17.02 -12.12 27.53
CA ASN A 19 -16.01 -11.17 28.01
C ASN A 19 -14.67 -11.88 28.24
N ASP A 20 -14.69 -13.04 28.90
CA ASP A 20 -13.46 -13.77 29.26
C ASP A 20 -12.70 -14.21 28.00
N LEU A 21 -13.44 -14.65 26.97
CA LEU A 21 -12.87 -14.99 25.67
C LEU A 21 -12.29 -13.74 24.97
N ALA A 22 -13.00 -12.61 25.04
CA ALA A 22 -12.55 -11.36 24.45
C ALA A 22 -11.25 -10.86 25.09
N GLU A 23 -11.15 -10.97 26.42
CA GLU A 23 -9.93 -10.64 27.17
C GLU A 23 -8.75 -11.55 26.79
N LYS A 24 -8.98 -12.87 26.72
CA LYS A 24 -7.94 -13.85 26.35
C LYS A 24 -7.42 -13.66 24.93
N LEU A 25 -8.28 -13.26 24.00
CA LEU A 25 -7.92 -13.01 22.60
C LEU A 25 -7.51 -11.55 22.34
N HIS A 26 -7.51 -10.68 23.35
CA HIS A 26 -7.22 -9.25 23.24
C HIS A 26 -8.05 -8.52 22.16
N ILE A 27 -9.35 -8.83 22.11
CA ILE A 27 -10.30 -8.26 21.15
C ILE A 27 -11.55 -7.76 21.86
N SER A 28 -12.40 -7.00 21.15
CA SER A 28 -13.64 -6.51 21.76
C SER A 28 -14.67 -7.63 21.96
N ARG A 29 -15.39 -7.59 23.08
CA ARG A 29 -16.57 -8.46 23.32
C ARG A 29 -17.61 -8.35 22.21
N GLN A 30 -17.75 -7.16 21.60
CA GLN A 30 -18.65 -6.93 20.47
C GLN A 30 -18.25 -7.77 19.26
N SER A 31 -16.95 -7.93 19.00
CA SER A 31 -16.42 -8.80 17.93
C SER A 31 -16.80 -10.26 18.19
N ILE A 32 -16.57 -10.77 19.41
CA ILE A 32 -16.98 -12.13 19.81
C ILE A 32 -18.48 -12.35 19.60
N SER A 33 -19.31 -11.43 20.08
CA SER A 33 -20.76 -11.51 19.93
C SER A 33 -21.19 -11.51 18.46
N LYS A 34 -20.57 -10.68 17.62
CA LYS A 34 -20.84 -10.69 16.17
C LYS A 34 -20.43 -12.02 15.53
N TRP A 35 -19.32 -12.62 15.92
CA TRP A 35 -18.88 -13.90 15.36
C TRP A 35 -19.81 -15.04 15.77
N GLU A 36 -20.17 -15.14 17.05
CA GLU A 36 -21.09 -16.18 17.55
C GLU A 36 -22.48 -16.08 16.92
N ASN A 37 -22.97 -14.87 16.66
CA ASN A 37 -24.28 -14.63 16.05
C ASN A 37 -24.26 -14.56 14.51
N GLY A 38 -23.10 -14.70 13.88
CA GLY A 38 -22.97 -14.58 12.43
C GLY A 38 -23.13 -13.16 11.86
N GLY A 39 -22.98 -12.13 12.69
CA GLY A 39 -22.97 -10.72 12.24
C GLY A 39 -21.67 -10.32 11.52
N SER A 40 -20.59 -11.09 11.66
CA SER A 40 -19.36 -10.95 10.89
C SER A 40 -18.48 -12.19 10.97
N LEU A 41 -17.50 -12.31 10.08
CA LEU A 41 -16.47 -13.36 10.11
C LEU A 41 -15.17 -12.86 10.77
N PRO A 42 -14.48 -13.68 11.58
CA PRO A 42 -13.14 -13.35 12.07
C PRO A 42 -12.14 -13.15 10.91
N SER A 43 -11.01 -12.49 11.20
CA SER A 43 -9.86 -12.43 10.29
C SER A 43 -8.98 -13.68 10.43
N PHE A 44 -8.07 -13.93 9.49
CA PHE A 44 -7.15 -15.05 9.57
C PHE A 44 -6.40 -15.11 10.91
N ASN A 45 -5.82 -13.99 11.36
CA ASN A 45 -5.10 -13.92 12.63
C ASN A 45 -5.97 -14.28 13.84
N ASN A 46 -7.25 -13.88 13.82
CA ASN A 46 -8.18 -14.22 14.91
C ASN A 46 -8.54 -15.70 14.88
N VAL A 47 -8.70 -16.30 13.70
CA VAL A 47 -8.92 -17.74 13.56
C VAL A 47 -7.73 -18.52 14.10
N VAL A 48 -6.49 -18.10 13.81
CA VAL A 48 -5.26 -18.68 14.37
C VAL A 48 -5.23 -18.55 15.89
N ALA A 49 -5.49 -17.36 16.43
CA ALA A 49 -5.50 -17.13 17.88
C ALA A 49 -6.56 -17.97 18.62
N ILE A 50 -7.73 -18.17 17.99
CA ILE A 50 -8.77 -19.06 18.52
C ILE A 50 -8.29 -20.52 18.51
N SER A 51 -7.65 -20.95 17.40
CA SER A 51 -7.05 -22.28 17.25
C SER A 51 -6.06 -22.56 18.39
N ASP A 52 -5.14 -21.62 18.62
CA ASP A 52 -4.09 -21.72 19.63
C ASP A 52 -4.67 -21.68 21.06
N LEU A 53 -5.67 -20.84 21.30
CA LEU A 53 -6.29 -20.72 22.63
C LEU A 53 -7.00 -22.00 23.07
N PHE A 54 -7.68 -22.68 22.14
CA PHE A 54 -8.44 -23.89 22.42
C PHE A 54 -7.69 -25.18 22.08
N ASP A 55 -6.45 -25.08 21.59
CA ASP A 55 -5.62 -26.22 21.16
C ASP A 55 -6.35 -27.17 20.18
N ILE A 56 -7.02 -26.56 19.19
CA ILE A 56 -7.71 -27.28 18.11
C ILE A 56 -7.10 -26.94 16.77
N SER A 57 -7.23 -27.83 15.79
CA SER A 57 -6.74 -27.56 14.43
C SER A 57 -7.60 -26.52 13.72
N LEU A 58 -6.99 -25.73 12.83
CA LEU A 58 -7.72 -24.79 11.98
C LEU A 58 -8.82 -25.50 11.17
N ASP A 59 -8.53 -26.69 10.63
CA ASP A 59 -9.50 -27.51 9.89
C ASP A 59 -10.72 -27.82 10.75
N GLU A 60 -10.53 -28.22 12.00
CA GLU A 60 -11.61 -28.49 12.94
C GLU A 60 -12.43 -27.23 13.25
N LEU A 61 -11.76 -26.09 13.43
CA LEU A 61 -12.41 -24.81 13.74
C LEU A 61 -13.24 -24.25 12.56
N ILE A 62 -12.78 -24.44 11.32
CA ILE A 62 -13.39 -23.86 10.11
C ILE A 62 -14.22 -24.86 9.30
N ARG A 63 -14.32 -26.13 9.76
CA ARG A 63 -14.91 -27.22 8.99
C ARG A 63 -16.33 -26.90 8.52
N GLY A 64 -16.52 -26.88 7.21
CA GLY A 64 -17.82 -26.68 6.57
C GLY A 64 -18.31 -25.23 6.52
N ASP A 65 -17.46 -24.24 6.83
CA ASP A 65 -17.73 -22.81 6.61
C ASP A 65 -17.03 -22.33 5.32
N GLU A 66 -17.69 -22.57 4.18
CA GLU A 66 -17.15 -22.26 2.84
C GLU A 66 -16.87 -20.76 2.66
N GLU A 67 -17.74 -19.90 3.21
CA GLU A 67 -17.60 -18.45 3.16
C GLU A 67 -16.33 -17.97 3.87
N LEU A 68 -16.04 -18.53 5.05
CA LEU A 68 -14.80 -18.25 5.76
C LEU A 68 -13.58 -18.77 4.98
N MET A 69 -13.65 -20.01 4.46
CA MET A 69 -12.54 -20.59 3.69
C MET A 69 -12.15 -19.75 2.47
N ASP A 70 -13.13 -19.23 1.75
CA ASP A 70 -12.90 -18.34 0.61
C ASP A 70 -12.35 -16.98 1.04
N LYS A 71 -12.82 -16.45 2.18
CA LYS A 71 -12.28 -15.20 2.74
C LYS A 71 -10.80 -15.37 3.14
N LEU A 72 -10.45 -16.47 3.82
CA LEU A 72 -9.08 -16.74 4.25
C LEU A 72 -8.13 -16.98 3.07
N LYS A 73 -8.57 -17.69 2.02
CA LYS A 73 -7.80 -17.85 0.77
C LYS A 73 -7.51 -16.51 0.07
N ASN A 74 -8.44 -15.56 0.16
CA ASN A 74 -8.29 -14.25 -0.47
C ASN A 74 -7.52 -13.23 0.39
N ASP A 75 -7.32 -13.50 1.69
CA ASP A 75 -6.49 -12.69 2.59
C ASP A 75 -4.98 -12.90 2.32
N GLY A 76 -4.59 -14.06 1.79
CA GLY A 76 -3.20 -14.40 1.48
C GLY A 76 -2.67 -13.95 0.11
N LYS A 77 -3.50 -13.32 -0.74
CA LYS A 77 -3.02 -12.76 -2.01
C LYS A 77 -2.27 -11.46 -1.71
N ILE A 78 -1.04 -11.33 -2.22
CA ILE A 78 -0.31 -10.06 -2.23
C ILE A 78 -1.16 -9.07 -3.02
N ARG A 79 -1.89 -8.21 -2.31
CA ARG A 79 -2.63 -7.10 -2.91
C ARG A 79 -1.61 -6.02 -3.17
N LEU A 80 -1.08 -5.95 -4.39
CA LEU A 80 -0.31 -4.78 -4.80
C LEU A 80 -1.21 -3.56 -4.62
N ASN A 81 -0.74 -2.58 -3.87
CA ASN A 81 -1.48 -1.34 -3.72
C ASN A 81 -1.62 -0.66 -5.08
N TYR A 82 -2.69 0.10 -5.30
CA TYR A 82 -2.90 0.83 -6.56
C TYR A 82 -1.67 1.67 -6.95
N VAL A 83 -0.98 2.23 -5.94
CA VAL A 83 0.28 2.96 -6.08
C VAL A 83 1.42 2.07 -6.60
N GLU A 84 1.55 0.84 -6.08
CA GLU A 84 2.61 -0.09 -6.48
C GLU A 84 2.44 -0.52 -7.94
N THR A 85 1.21 -0.81 -8.37
CA THR A 85 0.91 -1.14 -9.76
C THR A 85 1.28 0.00 -10.71
N ILE A 86 1.00 1.25 -10.35
CA ILE A 86 1.38 2.42 -11.15
C ILE A 86 2.90 2.56 -11.23
N ILE A 87 3.61 2.39 -10.12
CA ILE A 87 5.07 2.51 -10.07
C ILE A 87 5.71 1.43 -10.95
N PHE A 88 5.34 0.16 -10.75
CA PHE A 88 5.92 -0.95 -11.51
C PHE A 88 5.57 -0.87 -13.00
N GLY A 89 4.32 -0.50 -13.33
CA GLY A 89 3.90 -0.27 -14.71
C GLY A 89 4.69 0.85 -15.39
N GLY A 90 4.90 1.98 -14.69
CA GLY A 90 5.68 3.11 -15.19
C GLY A 90 7.15 2.77 -15.42
N ILE A 91 7.79 2.06 -14.49
CA ILE A 91 9.18 1.60 -14.63
C ILE A 91 9.32 0.65 -15.83
N GLY A 92 8.43 -0.34 -15.95
CA GLY A 92 8.43 -1.29 -17.05
C GLY A 92 8.29 -0.61 -18.41
N LEU A 93 7.34 0.33 -18.53
CA LEU A 93 7.14 1.11 -19.75
C LEU A 93 8.37 1.98 -20.11
N GLY A 94 9.02 2.59 -19.10
CA GLY A 94 10.25 3.35 -19.29
C GLY A 94 11.39 2.51 -19.84
N ILE A 95 11.58 1.29 -19.34
CA ILE A 95 12.60 0.35 -19.82
C ILE A 95 12.34 -0.04 -21.28
N VAL A 96 11.08 -0.35 -21.63
CA VAL A 96 10.71 -0.68 -23.01
C VAL A 96 10.99 0.49 -23.95
N LEU A 97 10.65 1.72 -23.54
CA LEU A 97 10.93 2.91 -24.33
C LEU A 97 12.44 3.11 -24.55
N LEU A 98 13.27 2.92 -23.52
CA LEU A 98 14.73 3.02 -23.63
C LEU A 98 15.30 1.97 -24.61
N ILE A 99 14.81 0.73 -24.55
CA ILE A 99 15.22 -0.33 -25.47
C ILE A 99 14.84 0.05 -26.90
N LEU A 100 13.62 0.53 -27.13
CA LEU A 100 13.18 0.99 -28.46
C LEU A 100 14.07 2.12 -28.99
N LEU A 101 14.32 3.15 -28.18
CA LEU A 101 15.19 4.28 -28.57
C LEU A 101 16.61 3.81 -28.93
N SER A 102 17.12 2.78 -28.24
CA SER A 102 18.42 2.18 -28.55
C SER A 102 18.42 1.42 -29.89
N LEU A 103 17.33 0.74 -30.24
CA LEU A 103 17.19 0.01 -31.51
C LEU A 103 17.12 0.95 -32.71
N PHE A 104 16.46 2.09 -32.56
CA PHE A 104 16.36 3.11 -33.62
C PHE A 104 17.62 3.97 -33.79
N LYS A 105 18.70 3.68 -33.04
CA LYS A 105 19.96 4.45 -33.05
C LYS A 105 19.75 5.96 -32.93
N MET A 106 18.77 6.37 -32.13
CA MET A 106 18.42 7.77 -31.99
C MET A 106 19.61 8.56 -31.39
N PRO A 107 19.93 9.77 -31.89
CA PRO A 107 21.03 10.56 -31.34
C PRO A 107 20.84 10.80 -29.85
N SER A 108 21.90 10.55 -29.07
CA SER A 108 21.82 10.58 -27.60
C SER A 108 21.42 11.95 -27.05
N ASP A 109 21.71 13.02 -27.78
CA ASP A 109 21.46 14.39 -27.36
C ASP A 109 19.97 14.74 -27.46
N ILE A 110 19.29 14.25 -28.50
CA ILE A 110 17.83 14.40 -28.64
C ILE A 110 17.11 13.62 -27.54
N VAL A 111 17.57 12.40 -27.25
CA VAL A 111 16.99 11.57 -26.17
C VAL A 111 17.15 12.26 -24.81
N LYS A 112 18.34 12.78 -24.50
CA LYS A 112 18.60 13.53 -23.26
C LYS A 112 17.73 14.78 -23.14
N ALA A 113 17.54 15.54 -24.22
CA ALA A 113 16.69 16.72 -24.22
C ALA A 113 15.24 16.39 -23.84
N TRP A 114 14.66 15.33 -24.43
CA TRP A 114 13.30 14.89 -24.09
C TRP A 114 13.18 14.36 -22.65
N ILE A 115 14.18 13.62 -22.16
CA ILE A 115 14.22 13.17 -20.77
C ILE A 115 14.22 14.36 -19.81
N LEU A 116 15.01 15.41 -20.09
CA LEU A 116 15.05 16.63 -19.29
C LEU A 116 13.69 17.34 -19.26
N VAL A 117 13.03 17.47 -20.42
CA VAL A 117 11.69 18.08 -20.51
C VAL A 117 10.65 17.30 -19.71
N ILE A 118 10.62 15.96 -19.84
CA ILE A 118 9.69 15.10 -19.09
C ILE A 118 9.97 15.17 -17.59
N ALA A 119 11.25 15.14 -17.19
CA ALA A 119 11.63 15.24 -15.78
C ALA A 119 11.24 16.60 -15.18
N PHE A 120 11.42 17.69 -15.93
CA PHE A 120 10.99 19.02 -15.51
C PHE A 120 9.47 19.10 -15.35
N ALA A 121 8.71 18.64 -16.35
CA ALA A 121 7.25 18.61 -16.31
C ALA A 121 6.73 17.76 -15.13
N GLY A 122 7.38 16.62 -14.84
CA GLY A 122 7.06 15.76 -13.71
C GLY A 122 7.26 16.46 -12.36
N LYS A 123 8.42 17.11 -12.15
CA LYS A 123 8.68 17.92 -10.93
C LYS A 123 7.63 19.00 -10.74
N LEU A 124 7.27 19.69 -11.82
CA LEU A 124 6.28 20.78 -11.81
C LEU A 124 4.86 20.24 -11.53
N GLY A 125 4.50 19.11 -12.13
CA GLY A 125 3.24 18.42 -11.86
C GLY A 125 3.11 17.99 -10.39
N VAL A 126 4.18 17.48 -9.78
CA VAL A 126 4.19 17.16 -8.34
C VAL A 126 3.98 18.43 -7.51
N LEU A 127 4.69 19.52 -7.81
CA LEU A 127 4.54 20.80 -7.11
C LEU A 127 3.12 21.37 -7.17
N MET A 128 2.47 21.26 -8.33
CA MET A 128 1.11 21.77 -8.55
C MET A 128 0.04 20.92 -7.86
N ASN A 129 0.23 19.60 -7.79
CA ASN A 129 -0.74 18.67 -7.19
C ASN A 129 -0.48 18.40 -5.70
N LEU A 130 0.61 18.93 -5.14
CA LEU A 130 0.95 18.75 -3.75
C LEU A 130 0.07 19.62 -2.85
N GLU A 131 -0.54 19.00 -1.84
CA GLU A 131 -1.41 19.70 -0.90
C GLU A 131 -0.59 20.49 0.13
N TRP A 132 -0.26 21.73 -0.22
CA TRP A 132 0.60 22.64 0.59
C TRP A 132 0.16 22.80 2.04
N ARG A 133 -1.13 22.63 2.35
CA ARG A 133 -1.66 22.64 3.72
C ARG A 133 -1.00 21.59 4.62
N TYR A 134 -0.81 20.37 4.13
CA TYR A 134 -0.19 19.29 4.91
C TYR A 134 1.32 19.49 5.06
N VAL A 135 1.99 19.98 4.02
CA VAL A 135 3.42 20.31 4.08
C VAL A 135 3.69 21.41 5.10
N ASN A 136 2.90 22.48 5.09
CA ASN A 136 3.03 23.57 6.06
C ASN A 136 2.71 23.17 7.50
N ARG A 137 1.84 22.17 7.71
CA ARG A 137 1.55 21.62 9.04
C ARG A 137 2.67 20.72 9.58
N SER A 138 3.43 20.08 8.68
CA SER A 138 4.42 19.06 9.04
C SER A 138 5.84 19.61 9.16
N LEU A 139 6.14 20.75 8.51
CA LEU A 139 7.47 21.35 8.48
C LEU A 139 7.55 22.65 9.27
N THR A 140 8.70 22.91 9.87
CA THR A 140 8.99 24.21 10.50
C THR A 140 9.24 25.27 9.43
N LYS A 141 9.02 26.56 9.75
CA LYS A 141 9.28 27.68 8.83
C LYS A 141 10.70 27.68 8.25
N LYS A 142 11.70 27.31 9.07
CA LYS A 142 13.09 27.18 8.63
C LYS A 142 13.29 26.02 7.65
N ALA A 143 12.66 24.86 7.90
CA ALA A 143 12.73 23.72 6.99
C ALA A 143 12.05 24.02 5.65
N VAL A 144 10.91 24.71 5.66
CA VAL A 144 10.24 25.18 4.43
C VAL A 144 11.16 26.11 3.64
N PHE A 145 11.78 27.09 4.31
CA PHE A 145 12.71 28.03 3.67
C PHE A 145 13.87 27.31 2.96
N TRP A 146 14.58 26.43 3.67
CA TRP A 146 15.67 25.65 3.07
C TRP A 146 15.18 24.70 1.97
N GLY A 147 14.00 24.09 2.14
CA GLY A 147 13.39 23.22 1.13
C GLY A 147 13.06 23.96 -0.17
N VAL A 148 12.57 25.19 -0.09
CA VAL A 148 12.31 26.04 -1.27
C VAL A 148 13.61 26.37 -1.99
N ILE A 149 14.67 26.70 -1.26
CA ILE A 149 15.99 26.97 -1.87
C ILE A 149 16.51 25.73 -2.61
N VAL A 150 16.48 24.55 -1.97
CA VAL A 150 16.92 23.30 -2.61
C VAL A 150 16.10 23.00 -3.87
N MET A 151 14.77 23.15 -3.80
CA MET A 151 13.92 22.98 -4.99
C MET A 151 14.28 23.98 -6.09
N ALA A 152 14.44 25.27 -5.76
CA ALA A 152 14.83 26.28 -6.72
C ALA A 152 16.16 25.92 -7.41
N MET A 153 17.17 25.46 -6.66
CA MET A 153 18.45 25.02 -7.22
C MET A 153 18.28 23.85 -8.21
N THR A 154 17.48 22.83 -7.87
CA THR A 154 17.26 21.68 -8.75
C THR A 154 16.49 22.02 -10.02
N VAL A 155 15.64 23.05 -9.96
CA VAL A 155 14.88 23.56 -11.11
C VAL A 155 15.80 24.40 -11.99
N THR A 156 16.63 25.27 -11.40
CA THR A 156 17.59 26.08 -12.15
C THR A 156 18.60 25.24 -12.92
N ASP A 157 19.05 24.12 -12.37
CA ASP A 157 19.94 23.18 -13.07
C ASP A 157 19.26 22.53 -14.29
N SER A 158 17.97 22.17 -14.16
CA SER A 158 17.19 21.65 -15.28
C SER A 158 16.96 22.71 -16.37
N LEU A 159 16.74 23.98 -15.99
CA LEU A 159 16.59 25.08 -16.94
C LEU A 159 17.90 25.44 -17.65
N LEU A 160 19.02 25.44 -16.92
CA LEU A 160 20.34 25.74 -17.47
C LEU A 160 20.77 24.66 -18.47
N SER A 161 20.59 23.38 -18.11
CA SER A 161 20.90 22.26 -19.01
C SER A 161 20.04 22.28 -20.29
N MET A 162 18.75 22.64 -20.19
CA MET A 162 17.89 22.87 -21.35
C MET A 162 18.37 24.05 -22.20
N TRP A 163 18.72 25.18 -21.58
CA TRP A 163 19.21 26.36 -22.31
C TRP A 163 20.50 26.08 -23.07
N ILE A 164 21.47 25.43 -22.43
CA ILE A 164 22.74 25.04 -23.06
C ILE A 164 22.49 24.06 -24.22
N GLY A 165 21.62 23.07 -24.02
CA GLY A 165 21.26 22.12 -25.09
C GLY A 165 20.60 22.81 -26.30
N PHE A 166 19.77 23.82 -26.04
CA PHE A 166 19.11 24.60 -27.09
C PHE A 166 20.10 25.48 -27.87
N THR A 167 20.98 26.20 -27.18
CA THR A 167 21.95 27.11 -27.83
C THR A 167 23.10 26.38 -28.51
N ALA A 168 23.46 25.17 -28.06
CA ALA A 168 24.48 24.35 -28.72
C ALA A 168 23.99 23.66 -30.00
N GLY A 169 22.67 23.63 -30.24
CA GLY A 169 22.04 23.03 -31.43
C GLY A 169 21.56 24.04 -32.49
N LEU A 170 21.74 25.35 -32.24
CA LEU A 170 21.51 26.46 -33.18
C LEU A 170 22.83 26.90 -33.81
#